data_AF-A0A6J1PYC4-F1
#
_entry.id   AF-A0A6J1PYC4-F1
#
_cell.length_a   1.000
_cell.length_b   1.000
_cell.length_c   1.000
_cell.angle_alpha   90.00
_cell.angle_beta   90.00
_cell.angle_gamma   90.00
#
_symmetry.space_group_name_H-M   'P 1'
#
loop_
_entity.id
_entity.type
_entity.pdbx_description
1 polymer ?
#
loop_
_entity_poly.entity_id
_entity_poly.type
_entity_poly.pdbx_seq_one_letter_code
_entity_poly.pdbx_strand_id
1 'polypeptide(L)'
;MLTQAPYTVSFTSYSNNTLDEYMKKRAQERFDKITAALKAMPKSMMLVIRNLNMVRAIIKDHGDIINRYRIMARIATRGKYQVTKQTFYKNIKGIYSIVKFEIRIFCNNLLQWIPKVYLTLLKLFGYDIAPILQTL
;
A
#
# COMPACT_ATOMS: atom_id res chain seq x y z
N MET A 1 -8.58 -6.40 -0.76
CA MET A 1 -8.17 -6.00 0.61
C MET A 1 -7.68 -7.22 1.41
N LEU A 2 -6.75 -8.03 0.86
CA LEU A 2 -6.40 -9.33 1.47
C LEU A 2 -4.91 -9.66 1.59
N THR A 3 -3.96 -8.86 1.08
CA THR A 3 -2.52 -9.23 1.22
C THR A 3 -1.54 -8.07 1.26
N GLN A 4 -2.00 -6.82 1.32
CA GLN A 4 -1.05 -5.72 1.53
C GLN A 4 -0.76 -5.62 3.03
N ALA A 5 0.52 -5.67 3.38
CA ALA A 5 0.97 -5.12 4.65
C ALA A 5 0.36 -3.71 4.77
N PRO A 6 -0.14 -3.32 5.96
CA PRO A 6 -0.64 -1.97 6.17
C PRO A 6 0.42 -1.00 5.64
N TYR A 7 -0.02 0.05 4.96
CA TYR A 7 0.88 1.07 4.41
C TYR A 7 1.84 1.51 5.50
N THR A 8 3.09 1.05 5.40
CA THR A 8 4.14 1.37 6.35
C THR A 8 4.51 2.81 6.07
N VAL A 9 4.11 3.70 6.98
CA VAL A 9 4.70 5.03 7.02
C VAL A 9 6.17 4.78 7.29
N SER A 10 7.04 5.05 6.32
CA SER A 10 8.48 4.74 6.35
C SER A 10 9.25 5.35 7.52
N PHE A 11 8.57 6.06 8.41
CA PHE A 11 9.08 6.69 9.61
C PHE A 11 8.94 5.79 10.84
N THR A 12 7.93 4.92 10.87
CA THR A 12 7.80 3.88 11.89
C THR A 12 8.45 2.63 11.32
N SER A 13 9.75 2.47 11.53
CA SER A 13 10.35 1.15 11.36
C SER A 13 9.88 0.30 12.54
N TYR A 14 8.60 -0.06 12.55
CA TYR A 14 8.10 -1.12 13.41
C TYR A 14 9.03 -2.30 13.15
N SER A 15 9.72 -2.76 14.19
CA SER A 15 10.64 -3.89 14.08
C SER A 15 9.97 -4.97 13.23
N ASN A 16 10.59 -5.40 12.13
CA ASN A 16 9.95 -6.35 11.20
C ASN A 16 9.41 -7.59 11.97
N ASN A 17 10.09 -7.95 13.06
CA ASN A 17 9.70 -9.00 13.98
C ASN A 17 8.34 -8.75 14.65
N THR A 18 8.05 -7.52 15.12
CA THR A 18 6.78 -7.22 15.82
C THR A 18 5.58 -7.16 14.88
N LEU A 19 5.77 -6.71 13.63
CA LEU A 19 4.73 -6.75 12.61
C LEU A 19 4.44 -8.19 12.17
N ASP A 20 5.48 -9.00 11.98
CA ASP A 20 5.34 -10.41 11.64
C ASP A 20 4.67 -11.21 12.75
N GLU A 21 5.00 -10.94 14.02
CA GLU A 21 4.33 -11.49 15.19
C GLU A 21 2.86 -11.09 15.25
N TYR A 22 2.54 -9.81 15.02
CA TYR A 22 1.17 -9.32 14.96
C TYR A 22 0.37 -10.03 13.84
N MET A 23 0.95 -10.14 12.64
CA MET A 23 0.31 -10.81 11.51
C MET A 23 0.09 -12.29 11.77
N LYS A 24 1.07 -12.98 12.37
CA LYS A 24 0.96 -14.38 12.79
C LYS A 24 -0.16 -14.56 13.81
N LYS A 25 -0.21 -13.72 14.86
CA LYS A 25 -1.25 -13.77 15.89
C LYS A 25 -2.65 -13.57 15.30
N ARG A 26 -2.82 -12.56 14.43
CA ARG A 26 -4.11 -12.31 13.75
C ARG A 26 -4.53 -13.44 12.81
N ALA A 27 -3.57 -14.05 12.14
CA ALA A 27 -3.83 -15.22 11.31
C ALA A 27 -4.24 -16.43 12.15
N GLN A 28 -3.60 -16.68 13.29
CA GLN A 28 -3.96 -17.74 14.24
C GLN A 28 -5.38 -17.54 14.79
N GLU A 29 -5.72 -16.34 15.26
CA GLU A 29 -7.05 -15.99 15.78
C GLU A 29 -8.20 -16.23 14.77
N ARG A 30 -7.89 -16.20 13.46
CA ARG A 30 -8.88 -16.31 12.39
C ARG A 30 -8.61 -17.47 11.43
N PHE A 31 -7.77 -18.42 11.83
CA PHE A 31 -7.25 -19.46 10.95
C PHE A 31 -8.37 -20.33 10.36
N ASP A 32 -9.37 -20.67 11.15
CA ASP A 32 -10.51 -21.48 10.71
C ASP A 32 -11.31 -20.79 9.60
N LYS A 33 -11.56 -19.48 9.76
CA LYS A 33 -12.27 -18.68 8.75
C LYS A 33 -11.46 -18.55 7.47
N ILE A 34 -10.14 -18.37 7.59
CA ILE A 34 -9.23 -18.27 6.44
C ILE A 34 -9.22 -19.60 5.67
N THR A 35 -9.04 -20.71 6.39
CA THR A 35 -9.00 -22.05 5.80
C THR A 35 -10.33 -22.42 5.13
N ALA A 36 -11.46 -22.11 5.76
CA ALA A 36 -12.78 -22.32 5.18
C ALA A 36 -12.97 -21.51 3.88
N ALA A 37 -12.55 -20.24 3.86
CA ALA A 37 -12.62 -19.40 2.67
C ALA A 37 -11.71 -19.90 1.54
N LEU A 38 -10.49 -20.35 1.86
CA LEU A 38 -9.56 -20.91 0.88
C LEU A 38 -10.06 -22.24 0.31
N LYS A 39 -10.70 -23.10 1.12
CA LYS A 39 -11.30 -24.36 0.67
C LYS A 39 -12.52 -24.14 -0.22
N ALA A 40 -13.32 -23.12 0.07
CA ALA A 40 -14.49 -22.76 -0.73
C ALA A 40 -14.13 -22.05 -2.06
N MET A 41 -12.87 -21.63 -2.22
CA MET A 41 -12.44 -20.86 -3.39
C MET A 41 -12.27 -21.76 -4.63
N PRO A 42 -12.77 -21.32 -5.81
CA PRO A 42 -12.53 -22.03 -7.07
C PRO A 42 -11.03 -22.12 -7.39
N LYS A 43 -10.59 -23.24 -7.99
CA LYS A 43 -9.18 -23.49 -8.35
C LYS A 43 -8.56 -22.37 -9.19
N SER A 44 -9.33 -21.80 -10.12
CA SER A 44 -8.91 -20.67 -10.96
C SER A 44 -8.52 -19.44 -10.14
N MET A 45 -9.29 -19.13 -9.10
CA MET A 45 -9.02 -17.98 -8.24
C MET A 45 -7.80 -18.23 -7.33
N MET A 46 -7.58 -19.46 -6.89
CA MET A 46 -6.38 -19.84 -6.15
C MET A 46 -5.10 -19.66 -6.98
N LEU A 47 -5.15 -19.99 -8.28
CA LEU A 47 -4.05 -19.74 -9.21
C LEU A 47 -3.77 -18.24 -9.37
N VAL A 48 -4.81 -17.39 -9.46
CA VAL A 48 -4.65 -15.93 -9.51
C VAL A 48 -3.92 -15.41 -8.26
N ILE A 49 -4.30 -15.88 -7.06
CA ILE A 49 -3.63 -15.48 -5.81
C ILE A 49 -2.16 -15.90 -5.81
N ARG A 50 -1.85 -17.13 -6.26
CA ARG A 50 -0.47 -17.61 -6.37
C ARG A 50 0.35 -16.75 -7.35
N ASN A 51 -0.18 -16.44 -8.52
CA ASN A 51 0.48 -15.59 -9.51
C ASN A 51 0.72 -14.18 -8.99
N LEU A 52 -0.25 -13.59 -8.28
CA LEU A 52 -0.09 -12.27 -7.65
C LEU A 52 1.04 -12.27 -6.61
N ASN A 53 1.16 -13.32 -5.81
CA ASN A 53 2.25 -13.46 -4.84
C ASN A 53 3.61 -13.59 -5.53
N MET A 54 3.71 -14.33 -6.64
CA MET A 54 4.93 -14.45 -7.44
C MET A 54 5.35 -13.10 -8.05
N VAL A 55 4.44 -12.38 -8.71
CA VAL A 55 4.71 -11.05 -9.27
C VAL A 55 5.19 -10.08 -8.19
N ARG A 56 4.61 -10.14 -6.99
CA ARG A 56 5.05 -9.32 -5.86
C ARG A 56 6.48 -9.66 -5.42
N ALA A 57 6.82 -10.94 -5.33
CA ALA A 57 8.18 -11.38 -4.99
C ALA A 57 9.19 -10.87 -6.01
N ILE A 58 8.93 -11.07 -7.30
CA ILE A 58 9.80 -10.59 -8.40
C ILE A 58 10.02 -9.08 -8.27
N ILE A 59 8.97 -8.27 -8.10
CA ILE A 59 9.12 -6.81 -8.01
C ILE A 59 9.89 -6.40 -6.74
N LYS A 60 9.74 -7.15 -5.63
CA LYS A 60 10.52 -6.91 -4.40
C LYS A 60 12.01 -7.15 -4.65
N ASP A 61 12.35 -8.23 -5.35
CA ASP A 61 13.75 -8.55 -5.71
C ASP A 61 14.36 -7.48 -6.62
N HIS A 62 13.54 -6.78 -7.41
CA HIS A 62 13.94 -5.66 -8.26
C HIS A 62 13.94 -4.29 -7.55
N GLY A 63 13.78 -4.25 -6.22
CA GLY A 63 13.87 -3.00 -5.44
C GLY A 63 12.63 -2.12 -5.45
N ASP A 64 11.44 -2.69 -5.70
CA ASP A 64 10.15 -1.98 -5.60
C ASP A 64 10.08 -0.68 -6.43
N ILE A 65 10.50 -0.76 -7.69
CA ILE A 65 10.56 0.34 -8.68
C ILE A 65 9.20 1.06 -8.84
N ILE A 66 8.09 0.37 -8.56
CA ILE A 66 6.74 0.85 -8.80
C ILE A 66 6.00 1.15 -7.49
N ASN A 67 5.48 2.39 -7.36
CA ASN A 67 4.54 2.74 -6.29
C ASN A 67 3.17 2.09 -6.54
N ARG A 68 3.02 0.86 -6.04
CA ARG A 68 1.81 0.03 -6.18
C ARG A 68 0.58 0.69 -5.57
N TYR A 69 0.72 1.43 -4.46
CA TYR A 69 -0.39 2.12 -3.81
C TYR A 69 -1.01 3.16 -4.75
N ARG A 70 -0.18 4.02 -5.37
CA ARG A 70 -0.64 5.03 -6.33
C ARG A 70 -1.34 4.39 -7.53
N ILE A 71 -0.78 3.32 -8.08
CA ILE A 71 -1.38 2.62 -9.23
C ILE A 71 -2.71 1.96 -8.85
N MET A 72 -2.78 1.26 -7.71
CA MET A 72 -4.02 0.64 -7.26
C MET A 72 -5.11 1.67 -6.99
N ALA A 73 -4.76 2.79 -6.35
CA ALA A 73 -5.70 3.87 -6.09
C ALA A 73 -6.26 4.46 -7.40
N ARG A 74 -5.42 4.65 -8.43
CA ARG A 74 -5.86 5.08 -9.76
C ARG A 74 -6.74 4.05 -10.46
N ILE A 75 -6.40 2.77 -10.41
CA ILE A 75 -7.19 1.70 -11.03
C ILE A 75 -8.56 1.58 -10.34
N ALA A 76 -8.59 1.59 -9.01
CA ALA A 76 -9.83 1.49 -8.22
C ALA A 76 -10.77 2.68 -8.47
N THR A 77 -10.21 3.87 -8.73
CA THR A 77 -10.99 5.08 -9.01
C THR A 77 -11.33 5.27 -10.49
N ARG A 78 -10.69 4.53 -11.40
CA ARG A 78 -10.90 4.64 -12.86
C ARG A 78 -12.37 4.47 -13.27
N GLY A 79 -13.08 3.53 -12.64
CA GLY A 79 -14.50 3.27 -12.94
C GLY A 79 -15.43 4.41 -12.50
N LYS A 80 -15.06 5.21 -11.49
CA LYS A 80 -15.85 6.36 -11.03
C LYS A 80 -15.92 7.49 -12.06
N TYR A 81 -14.90 7.57 -12.92
CA TYR A 81 -14.71 8.66 -13.88
C TYR A 81 -15.02 8.28 -15.32
N GLN A 82 -15.23 6.98 -15.61
CA GLN A 82 -15.63 6.48 -16.91
C GLN A 82 -17.16 6.35 -16.97
N VAL A 83 -17.85 7.42 -17.38
CA VAL A 83 -19.29 7.36 -17.64
C VAL A 83 -19.55 7.78 -19.07
N THR A 84 -20.09 6.87 -19.86
CA THR A 84 -20.22 6.92 -21.33
C THR A 84 -21.30 7.88 -21.86
N LYS A 85 -22.05 8.58 -21.00
CA LYS A 85 -23.08 9.57 -21.38
C LYS A 85 -23.20 10.70 -20.35
N GLN A 86 -22.33 11.70 -20.40
CA GLN A 86 -22.36 12.82 -19.45
C GLN A 86 -22.38 14.19 -20.13
N THR A 87 -23.21 15.09 -19.58
CA THR A 87 -23.23 16.53 -19.89
C THR A 87 -21.89 17.18 -19.56
N PHE A 88 -21.48 18.21 -20.32
CA PHE A 88 -20.23 18.96 -20.13
C PHE A 88 -19.92 19.33 -18.67
N TYR A 89 -20.93 19.77 -17.91
CA TYR A 89 -20.78 20.11 -16.49
C TYR A 89 -20.30 18.92 -15.63
N LYS A 90 -20.84 17.72 -15.86
CA LYS A 90 -20.43 16.53 -15.11
C LYS A 90 -19.00 16.10 -15.49
N ASN A 91 -18.57 16.36 -16.73
CA ASN A 91 -17.19 16.12 -17.17
C ASN A 91 -16.19 17.03 -16.42
N ILE A 92 -16.49 18.34 -16.32
CA ILE A 92 -15.67 19.28 -15.54
C ILE A 92 -15.61 18.88 -14.07
N LYS A 93 -16.75 18.50 -13.47
CA LYS A 93 -16.80 18.01 -12.08
C LYS A 93 -16.00 16.72 -11.90
N GLY A 94 -16.00 15.84 -12.91
CA GLY A 94 -15.16 14.65 -12.99
C GLY A 94 -13.67 14.99 -12.94
N ILE A 95 -13.22 15.88 -13.83
CA ILE A 95 -11.83 16.35 -13.88
C ILE A 95 -11.40 16.97 -12.54
N TYR A 96 -12.21 17.86 -11.96
CA TYR A 96 -11.91 18.45 -10.65
C TYR A 96 -11.70 17.38 -9.58
N SER A 97 -12.55 16.34 -9.56
CA SER A 97 -12.43 15.27 -8.58
C SER A 97 -11.24 14.34 -8.79
N ILE A 98 -10.76 14.17 -10.03
CA ILE A 98 -9.50 13.48 -10.35
C ILE A 98 -8.31 14.31 -9.87
N VAL A 99 -8.29 15.61 -10.19
CA VAL A 99 -7.21 16.52 -9.77
C VAL A 99 -7.12 16.58 -8.25
N LYS A 100 -8.24 16.76 -7.55
CA LYS A 100 -8.28 16.73 -6.07
C LYS A 100 -7.74 15.41 -5.51
N PHE A 101 -8.05 14.29 -6.15
CA PHE A 101 -7.55 12.98 -5.75
C PHE A 101 -6.04 12.83 -5.95
N GLU A 102 -5.51 13.26 -7.11
CA GLU A 102 -4.07 13.25 -7.38
C GLU A 102 -3.30 14.18 -6.43
N ILE A 103 -3.83 15.37 -6.15
CA ILE A 103 -3.26 16.29 -5.14
C ILE A 103 -3.20 15.61 -3.78
N ARG A 104 -4.27 14.92 -3.35
CA ARG A 104 -4.27 14.21 -2.07
C ARG A 104 -3.21 13.11 -2.01
N ILE A 105 -3.04 12.33 -3.09
CA ILE A 105 -1.97 11.32 -3.18
C ILE A 105 -0.60 11.98 -3.12
N PHE A 106 -0.42 13.11 -3.84
CA PHE A 106 0.83 13.85 -3.85
C PHE A 106 1.19 14.38 -2.45
N CYS A 107 0.26 15.03 -1.76
CA CYS A 107 0.48 15.51 -0.39
C CYS A 107 0.86 14.36 0.57
N ASN A 108 0.20 13.21 0.47
CA ASN A 108 0.56 12.05 1.29
C ASN A 108 1.97 11.53 0.98
N ASN A 109 2.35 11.43 -0.29
CA ASN A 109 3.71 11.02 -0.67
C ASN A 109 4.75 12.04 -0.20
N LEU A 110 4.45 13.33 -0.28
CA LEU A 110 5.33 14.40 0.17
C LEU A 110 5.49 14.37 1.69
N LEU A 111 4.40 14.16 2.43
CA LEU A 111 4.41 13.99 3.88
C LEU A 111 5.28 12.80 4.33
N GLN A 112 5.34 11.72 3.54
CA GLN A 112 6.26 10.61 3.81
C GLN A 112 7.72 10.90 3.43
N TRP A 113 7.92 11.71 2.40
CA TRP A 113 9.25 12.02 1.90
C TRP A 113 10.02 12.94 2.86
N ILE A 114 9.36 13.95 3.44
CA ILE A 114 9.96 14.87 4.43
C ILE A 114 10.70 14.14 5.56
N PRO A 115 10.05 13.26 6.36
CA PRO A 115 10.71 12.55 7.45
C PRO A 115 11.83 11.63 6.96
N LYS A 116 11.67 11.00 5.78
CA LYS A 116 12.72 10.17 5.18
C LYS A 116 13.98 10.98 4.86
N VAL A 117 13.81 12.17 4.28
CA VAL A 117 14.92 13.10 4.01
C VAL A 117 15.55 13.57 5.31
N TYR A 118 14.72 13.97 6.29
CA TYR A 118 15.18 14.42 7.60
C TYR A 118 16.05 13.36 8.30
N LEU A 119 15.59 12.10 8.38
CA LEU A 119 16.37 11.02 8.98
C LEU A 119 17.64 10.69 8.18
N THR A 120 17.59 10.77 6.84
CA THR A 120 18.76 10.54 6.00
C THR A 120 19.83 11.60 6.25
N LEU A 121 19.42 12.86 6.42
CA LEU A 121 20.32 13.96 6.81
C LEU A 121 20.87 13.74 8.23
N LEU A 122 20.03 13.37 9.20
CA LEU A 122 20.47 13.08 10.57
C LEU A 122 21.54 11.97 10.60
N LYS A 123 21.37 10.95 9.75
CA LYS A 123 22.31 9.83 9.60
C LYS A 123 23.63 10.30 9.00
N LEU A 124 23.56 11.18 8.00
CA LEU A 124 24.74 11.76 7.36
C LEU A 124 25.56 12.60 8.35
N PHE A 125 24.89 13.28 9.29
CA PHE A 125 25.54 14.02 10.38
C PHE A 125 26.04 13.13 11.53
N GLY A 126 25.93 11.79 11.42
CA GLY A 126 26.49 10.85 12.39
C GLY A 126 25.69 10.67 13.67
N TYR A 127 24.42 11.11 13.70
CA TYR A 127 23.56 10.95 14.86
C TYR A 127 22.97 9.53 14.92
N ASP A 128 22.88 8.94 16.12
CA ASP A 128 22.25 7.62 16.30
C ASP A 128 20.73 7.77 16.24
N ILE A 129 20.12 7.20 15.19
CA ILE A 129 18.69 7.30 14.89
C ILE A 129 17.90 6.13 15.50
N ALA A 130 18.58 5.07 15.95
CA ALA A 130 17.96 3.90 16.56
C ALA A 130 16.93 4.23 17.66
N PRO A 131 17.18 5.18 18.61
CA PRO A 131 16.21 5.51 19.65
C PRO A 131 14.98 6.25 19.10
N ILE A 132 15.15 7.15 18.13
CA ILE A 132 14.06 7.93 17.53
C ILE A 132 13.12 7.01 16.74
N LEU A 133 13.68 6.02 16.05
CA LEU A 133 12.95 5.03 15.26
C LEU A 133 12.08 4.09 16.11
N GLN A 134 12.42 3.88 17.39
CA GLN A 134 11.65 3.04 18.33
C GLN A 134 10.47 3.78 18.97
N THR A 135 10.55 5.11 19.08
CA THR A 135 9.49 5.94 19.68
C THR A 135 8.36 6.32 18.71
N LEU A 136 8.53 6.04 17.42
CA LEU A 136 7.59 6.34 16.33
C LEU A 136 6.86 5.09 15.84
#